data_AF-A0A950ZYY9-F1
#
_entry.id   AF-A0A950ZYY9-F1
#
_cell.length_a   1.000
_cell.length_b   1.000
_cell.length_c   1.000
_cell.angle_alpha   90.00
_cell.angle_beta   90.00
_cell.angle_gamma   90.00
#
_symmetry.space_group_name_H-M   'P 1'
#
loop_
_entity.id
_entity.type
_entity.pdbx_description
1 polymer ?
#
loop_
_entity_poly.entity_id
_entity_poly.type
_entity_poly.pdbx_seq_one_letter_code
_entity_poly.pdbx_strand_id
1 'polypeptide(L)' 'GGDLKGYFMPHEGTNNIAFALISFASLAAYEAYRARLKEDAEGLANFRFAEEHRFILAEERSFLRQVV' A
#
# COMPACT_ATOMS: atom_id res chain seq x y z
N GLY A 1 8.12 -2.01 -9.03
CA GLY A 1 8.88 -0.91 -8.42
C GLY A 1 9.56 -1.44 -7.17
N GLY A 2 8.77 -1.77 -6.17
CA GLY A 2 9.13 -2.78 -5.17
C GLY A 2 8.67 -4.18 -5.60
N ASP A 3 9.02 -5.15 -4.77
CA ASP A 3 8.61 -6.54 -4.86
C ASP A 3 7.36 -6.78 -3.99
N LEU A 4 6.20 -6.92 -4.64
CA LEU A 4 4.94 -7.14 -3.94
C LEU A 4 4.93 -8.56 -3.35
N LYS A 5 4.93 -8.64 -2.02
CA LYS A 5 4.81 -9.92 -1.29
C LYS A 5 3.39 -10.43 -1.26
N GLY A 6 2.41 -9.53 -1.39
CA GLY A 6 1.01 -9.86 -1.53
C GLY A 6 0.08 -8.90 -0.80
N TYR A 7 -1.20 -9.22 -0.87
CA TYR A 7 -2.27 -8.57 -0.15
C TYR A 7 -2.81 -9.54 0.90
N PHE A 8 -3.00 -9.03 2.11
CA PHE A 8 -3.39 -9.82 3.26
C PHE A 8 -4.55 -9.16 3.97
N MET A 9 -5.45 -9.97 4.49
CA MET A 9 -6.46 -9.55 5.48
C MET A 9 -6.32 -10.47 6.68
N PRO A 10 -6.69 -10.01 7.89
CA PRO A 10 -6.75 -10.92 9.03
C PRO A 10 -7.66 -12.10 8.71
N HIS A 11 -7.16 -13.32 8.92
CA HIS A 11 -7.94 -14.53 8.69
C HIS A 11 -9.05 -14.70 9.74
N GLU A 12 -8.83 -14.17 10.94
CA GLU A 12 -9.77 -14.15 12.06
C GLU A 12 -9.64 -12.84 12.82
N GLY A 13 -10.72 -12.39 13.48
CA GLY A 13 -10.75 -11.17 14.27
C GLY A 13 -11.12 -9.94 13.45
N THR A 14 -10.19 -8.99 13.30
CA THR A 14 -10.43 -7.70 12.64
C THR A 14 -10.81 -7.90 11.17
N ASN A 15 -11.96 -7.37 10.75
CA ASN A 15 -12.51 -7.59 9.41
C ASN A 15 -12.57 -6.33 8.54
N ASN A 16 -11.99 -5.22 9.00
CA ASN A 16 -12.05 -3.92 8.34
C ASN A 16 -10.66 -3.33 8.03
N ILE A 17 -9.62 -4.16 8.01
CA ILE A 17 -8.26 -3.76 7.62
C ILE A 17 -7.71 -4.72 6.57
N ALA A 18 -6.91 -4.17 5.66
CA ALA A 18 -6.15 -4.94 4.68
C ALA A 18 -4.72 -4.41 4.63
N PHE A 19 -3.78 -5.29 4.33
CA PHE A 19 -2.36 -4.98 4.24
C PHE A 19 -1.84 -5.26 2.83
N ALA A 20 -1.01 -4.37 2.33
CA ALA A 20 -0.16 -4.62 1.17
C ALA A 20 1.29 -4.62 1.64
N LEU A 21 2.00 -5.74 1.46
CA LEU A 21 3.41 -5.84 1.82
C LEU A 21 4.25 -5.73 0.55
N ILE A 22 5.13 -4.74 0.50
CA ILE A 22 6.02 -4.50 -0.63
C ILE A 22 7.44 -4.34 -0.12
N SER A 23 8.36 -5.15 -0.62
CA SER A 23 9.79 -5.04 -0.29
C SER A 23 10.50 -4.07 -1.22
N PHE A 24 11.37 -3.26 -0.66
CA PHE A 24 12.23 -2.32 -1.38
C PHE A 24 13.68 -2.50 -0.94
N ALA A 25 14.62 -2.23 -1.85
CA ALA A 25 16.04 -2.29 -1.54
C ALA A 25 16.49 -1.21 -0.52
N SER A 26 15.75 -0.10 -0.42
CA SER A 26 16.06 1.01 0.49
C SER A 26 14.88 1.98 0.67
N LEU A 27 15.04 2.88 1.65
CA LEU A 27 14.30 4.13 1.85
C LEU A 27 13.99 4.86 0.54
N ALA A 28 15.08 5.22 -0.14
CA ALA A 28 15.05 6.00 -1.37
C ALA A 28 14.31 5.28 -2.51
N ALA A 29 14.45 3.95 -2.62
CA ALA A 29 13.74 3.17 -3.64
C ALA A 29 12.21 3.20 -3.43
N TYR A 30 11.76 3.16 -2.18
CA TYR A 30 10.35 3.32 -1.82
C TYR A 30 9.83 4.73 -2.18
N GLU A 31 10.59 5.78 -1.84
CA GLU A 31 10.19 7.16 -2.14
C GLU A 31 10.09 7.43 -3.65
N ALA A 32 11.06 6.95 -4.43
CA ALA A 32 11.03 7.03 -5.89
C ALA A 32 9.87 6.23 -6.51
N TYR A 33 9.51 5.09 -5.93
CA TYR A 33 8.30 4.36 -6.32
C TYR A 33 7.03 5.18 -6.02
N ARG A 34 6.95 5.79 -4.83
CA ARG A 34 5.79 6.61 -4.43
C ARG A 34 5.61 7.84 -5.31
N ALA A 35 6.71 8.51 -5.68
CA ALA A 35 6.67 9.66 -6.58
C ALA A 35 6.04 9.28 -7.93
N ARG A 36 6.50 8.18 -8.53
CA ARG A 36 5.94 7.66 -9.79
C ARG A 36 4.47 7.24 -9.67
N LEU A 37 4.09 6.58 -8.58
CA LEU A 37 2.72 6.14 -8.37
C LEU A 37 1.72 7.31 -8.29
N LYS A 38 2.16 8.48 -7.79
CA LYS A 38 1.31 9.69 -7.76
C LYS A 38 1.04 10.28 -9.15
N GLU A 39 1.92 10.02 -10.10
CA GLU A 39 1.81 10.51 -11.48
C GLU A 39 1.07 9.51 -12.39
N ASP A 40 0.80 8.29 -11.90
CA ASP A 40 0.09 7.25 -12.62
C ASP A 40 -1.42 7.57 -12.70
N ALA A 41 -1.93 7.69 -13.92
CA ALA A 41 -3.32 7.98 -14.20
C ALA A 41 -4.28 6.89 -13.69
N GLU A 42 -3.89 5.62 -13.77
CA GLU A 42 -4.69 4.50 -13.24
C GLU A 42 -4.69 4.51 -11.71
N GLY A 43 -3.54 4.81 -11.11
CA GLY A 43 -3.41 5.01 -9.67
C GLY A 43 -4.34 6.12 -9.16
N LEU A 44 -4.33 7.28 -9.82
CA LEU A 44 -5.19 8.40 -9.46
C LEU A 44 -6.69 8.07 -9.61
N ALA A 45 -7.07 7.35 -10.66
CA ALA A 45 -8.45 6.90 -10.85
C ALA A 45 -8.91 5.98 -9.70
N ASN A 46 -8.07 5.04 -9.28
CA ASN A 46 -8.35 4.15 -8.15
C ASN A 46 -8.49 4.92 -6.83
N PHE A 47 -7.61 5.91 -6.57
CA PHE A 47 -7.72 6.77 -5.39
C PHE A 47 -9.03 7.56 -5.38
N ARG A 48 -9.41 8.16 -6.51
CA ARG A 48 -10.68 8.90 -6.62
C ARG A 48 -11.89 8.00 -6.39
N PHE A 49 -11.88 6.79 -6.97
CA PHE A 49 -12.94 5.81 -6.76
C PHE A 49 -13.08 5.46 -5.26
N ALA A 50 -11.96 5.28 -4.56
CA ALA A 50 -11.94 5.03 -3.13
C ALA A 50 -12.44 6.22 -2.29
N GLU A 51 -12.07 7.45 -2.64
CA GLU A 51 -12.59 8.66 -2.00
C GLU A 51 -14.10 8.81 -2.21
N GLU A 52 -14.58 8.65 -3.45
CA GLU A 52 -16.00 8.80 -3.80
C GLU A 52 -16.88 7.83 -3.02
N HIS A 53 -16.45 6.57 -2.93
CA HIS A 53 -17.21 5.52 -2.26
C HIS A 53 -16.89 5.40 -0.77
N ARG A 54 -15.89 6.14 -0.27
CA ARG A 54 -15.49 6.24 1.15
C ARG A 54 -15.27 4.88 1.83
N PHE A 55 -14.74 3.90 1.10
CA PHE A 55 -14.46 2.56 1.66
C PHE A 55 -13.06 2.45 2.27
N ILE A 56 -12.18 3.44 2.08
CA ILE A 56 -10.92 3.57 2.81
C ILE A 56 -11.10 4.65 3.87
N LEU A 57 -11.23 4.24 5.14
CA LEU A 57 -11.42 5.16 6.26
C LEU A 57 -10.09 5.72 6.80
N ALA A 58 -9.03 4.90 6.74
CA ALA A 58 -7.69 5.26 7.16
C ALA A 58 -6.67 4.48 6.33
N GLU A 59 -5.53 5.11 6.06
CA GLU A 59 -4.38 4.47 5.43
C GLU A 59 -3.15 4.71 6.29
N GLU A 60 -2.63 3.66 6.90
CA GLU A 60 -1.41 3.70 7.70
C GLU A 60 -0.25 3.01 6.98
N ARG A 61 0.98 3.43 7.31
CA ARG A 61 2.19 2.86 6.73
C ARG A 61 3.19 2.58 7.82
N SER A 62 3.73 1.36 7.80
CA SER A 62 4.78 0.90 8.71
C SER A 62 5.95 0.35 7.89
N PHE A 63 7.17 0.66 8.34
CA PHE A 63 8.39 0.12 7.72
C PHE A 63 8.91 -1.03 8.57
N LEU A 64 8.77 -2.24 8.04
CA LEU A 64 9.18 -3.46 8.72
C LEU A 64 10.61 -3.81 8.35
N ARG A 65 11.36 -4.35 9.33
CA ARG A 65 12.65 -4.99 9.09
C ARG A 65 12.45 -6.50 9.12
N GLN A 66 12.87 -7.19 8.07
CA GLN A 66 12.93 -8.65 8.08
C GLN A 66 14.00 -9.11 9.10
N VAL A 67 13.62 -9.99 10.01
CA VAL A 67 14.48 -10.49 11.10
C VAL A 67 14.99 -11.90 10.88
N VAL A 68 14.36 -12.67 9.97
CA VAL A 68 14.71 -14.05 9.60
C VAL A 68 14.67 -14.22 8.09
#